data_AF-A0A3P7P528-F1
#
_entry.id   AF-A0A3P7P528-F1
#
_cell.length_a   1.000
_cell.length_b   1.000
_cell.length_c   1.000
_cell.angle_alpha   90.00
_cell.angle_beta   90.00
_cell.angle_gamma   90.00
#
_symmetry.space_group_name_H-M   'P 1'
#
loop_
_entity.id
_entity.type
_entity.pdbx_description
1 polymer ?
#
loop_
_entity_poly.entity_id
_entity_poly.type
_entity_poly.pdbx_seq_one_letter_code
_entity_poly.pdbx_strand_id
1 'polypeptide(L)'
;MALDVLFSYALGGLCAFAVSAGVLYVTLVFRDMAFPNDKKRMLDKSLLNQSYVLDEKTGVRGSPYIKNGPLLDTLMGNLRTLHEAFQHGISLARDKPCMGWRETPTSSYQWLTYSEVYDRVCLLGSGLRTFRPANAEIFCIGIYAVNCVEWAVTQQACSTFGYVIVPLYDTLGDVARKYI
;
A
#
# COMPACT_ATOMS: atom_id res chain seq x y z
N MET A 1 -64.97 27.20 12.39
CA MET A 1 -64.94 25.87 11.74
C MET A 1 -64.01 25.82 10.52
N ALA A 2 -64.18 26.64 9.47
CA ALA A 2 -63.25 26.61 8.31
C ALA A 2 -61.85 27.20 8.60
N LEU A 3 -61.77 28.24 9.43
CA LEU A 3 -60.50 28.88 9.85
C LEU A 3 -59.65 27.98 10.77
N ASP A 4 -60.28 27.23 11.65
CA ASP A 4 -59.59 26.33 12.60
C ASP A 4 -58.92 25.15 11.88
N VAL A 5 -59.56 24.66 10.81
CA VAL A 5 -59.03 23.58 9.97
C VAL A 5 -57.82 24.06 9.17
N LEU A 6 -57.87 25.25 8.58
CA LEU A 6 -56.74 25.87 7.87
C LEU A 6 -55.54 26.15 8.78
N PHE A 7 -55.78 26.61 10.01
CA PHE A 7 -54.72 26.86 10.99
C PHE A 7 -54.05 25.55 11.44
N SER A 8 -54.82 24.47 11.62
CA SER A 8 -54.30 23.14 11.97
C SER A 8 -53.41 22.54 10.86
N TYR A 9 -53.80 22.68 9.58
CA TYR A 9 -52.96 22.24 8.45
C TYR A 9 -51.68 23.08 8.30
N ALA A 10 -51.75 24.39 8.51
CA ALA A 10 -50.58 25.28 8.47
C ALA A 10 -49.59 24.96 9.60
N LEU A 11 -50.09 24.70 10.82
CA LEU A 11 -49.28 24.32 11.98
C LEU A 11 -48.64 22.93 11.80
N GLY A 12 -49.39 21.96 11.26
CA GLY A 12 -48.88 20.63 10.92
C GLY A 12 -47.78 20.66 9.84
N GLY A 13 -47.94 21.51 8.82
CA GLY A 13 -46.92 21.75 7.79
C GLY A 13 -45.64 22.37 8.36
N LEU A 14 -45.76 23.39 9.20
CA LEU A 14 -44.62 24.04 9.87
C LEU A 14 -43.85 23.07 10.78
N CYS A 15 -44.53 22.20 11.51
CA CYS A 15 -43.91 21.16 12.31
C CYS A 15 -43.15 20.14 11.45
N ALA A 16 -43.70 19.74 10.29
CA ALA A 16 -43.01 18.83 9.37
C ALA A 16 -41.74 19.44 8.76
N PHE A 17 -41.75 20.73 8.44
CA PHE A 17 -40.56 21.47 8.00
C PHE A 17 -39.50 21.59 9.10
N ALA A 18 -39.91 21.84 10.34
CA ALA A 18 -38.98 21.92 11.47
C ALA A 18 -38.31 20.57 11.77
N VAL A 19 -39.07 19.47 11.72
CA VAL A 19 -38.54 18.12 11.93
C VAL A 19 -37.56 17.72 10.82
N SER A 20 -37.91 17.97 9.56
CA SER A 20 -37.03 17.66 8.42
C SER A 20 -35.74 18.50 8.43
N ALA A 21 -35.83 19.78 8.76
CA ALA A 21 -34.65 20.64 8.94
C ALA A 21 -33.76 20.17 10.09
N GLY A 22 -34.36 19.72 11.20
CA GLY A 22 -33.65 19.16 12.34
C GLY A 22 -32.89 17.88 11.99
N VAL A 23 -33.52 16.94 11.29
CA VAL A 23 -32.87 15.70 10.83
C VAL A 23 -31.73 15.99 9.87
N LEU A 24 -31.91 16.93 8.93
CA LEU A 24 -30.84 17.33 8.01
C LEU A 24 -29.66 17.97 8.77
N TYR A 25 -29.93 18.87 9.72
CA TYR A 25 -28.91 19.52 10.52
C TYR A 25 -28.11 18.50 11.35
N VAL A 26 -28.80 17.58 12.04
CA VAL A 26 -28.17 16.51 12.81
C VAL A 26 -27.32 15.61 11.91
N THR A 27 -27.82 15.25 10.73
CA THR A 27 -27.06 14.44 9.76
C THR A 27 -25.80 15.16 9.26
N LEU A 28 -25.88 16.47 9.00
CA LEU A 28 -24.72 17.29 8.60
C LEU A 28 -23.69 17.39 9.72
N VAL A 29 -24.13 17.58 10.97
CA VAL A 29 -23.24 17.59 12.14
C VAL A 29 -22.58 16.23 12.34
N PHE A 30 -23.32 15.12 12.26
CA PHE A 30 -22.74 13.78 12.35
C PHE A 30 -21.77 13.48 11.20
N ARG A 31 -22.08 13.92 9.98
CA ARG A 31 -21.17 13.81 8.83
C ARG A 31 -19.87 14.57 9.09
N ASP A 32 -19.95 15.81 9.58
CA ASP A 32 -18.77 16.64 9.83
C ASP A 32 -17.96 16.15 11.05
N MET A 33 -18.61 15.54 12.05
CA MET A 33 -17.95 14.89 13.18
C MET A 33 -17.27 13.55 12.79
N ALA A 34 -17.92 12.73 11.95
CA ALA A 34 -17.39 11.43 11.53
C ALA A 34 -16.36 11.53 10.40
N PHE A 35 -16.49 12.54 9.54
CA PHE A 35 -15.62 12.78 8.39
C PHE A 35 -15.14 14.24 8.39
N PRO A 36 -14.28 14.64 9.34
CA PRO A 36 -13.71 15.98 9.37
C PRO A 36 -12.97 16.24 8.05
N ASN A 37 -13.43 17.26 7.32
CA ASN A 37 -12.91 17.67 6.00
C ASN A 37 -11.42 18.11 6.06
N ASP A 38 -10.87 18.28 7.27
CA ASP A 38 -9.50 18.71 7.54
C ASP A 38 -8.45 17.60 7.49
N LYS A 39 -8.83 16.34 7.26
CA LYS A 39 -7.86 15.32 6.87
C LYS A 39 -7.73 15.24 5.34
N LYS A 40 -7.53 16.38 4.67
CA LYS A 40 -6.66 16.37 3.47
C LYS A 40 -5.37 15.74 3.94
N ARG A 41 -5.17 14.45 3.62
CA ARG A 41 -3.97 13.71 4.02
C ARG A 41 -2.79 14.59 3.59
N MET A 42 -1.75 14.74 4.42
CA MET A 42 -0.55 15.49 4.03
C MET A 42 -0.01 15.06 2.65
N LEU A 43 -0.32 13.81 2.26
CA LEU A 43 -0.17 13.27 0.91
C LEU A 43 -0.70 14.20 -0.18
N ASP A 44 -1.90 14.79 -0.07
CA ASP A 44 -2.54 15.59 -1.14
C ASP A 44 -1.75 16.84 -1.54
N LYS A 45 -1.05 17.49 -0.58
CA LYS A 45 -0.13 18.60 -0.89
C LYS A 45 1.11 18.11 -1.64
N SER A 46 1.56 16.89 -1.38
CA SER A 46 2.68 16.24 -2.10
C SER A 46 2.26 15.62 -3.43
N LEU A 47 0.98 15.25 -3.61
CA LEU A 47 0.46 14.64 -4.84
C LEU A 47 0.62 15.59 -6.04
N LEU A 48 0.44 16.89 -5.82
CA LEU A 48 0.60 17.92 -6.86
C LEU A 48 2.06 18.18 -7.25
N ASN A 49 3.04 17.63 -6.51
CA ASN A 49 4.46 17.83 -6.76
C ASN A 49 5.23 16.50 -6.65
N GLN A 50 4.65 15.39 -7.13
CA GLN A 50 5.33 14.08 -7.13
C GLN A 50 6.48 13.99 -8.13
N SER A 51 6.48 14.84 -9.15
CA SER A 51 7.51 14.89 -10.18
C SER A 51 7.51 16.23 -10.89
N TYR A 52 8.67 16.64 -11.41
CA TYR A 52 8.82 17.81 -12.28
C TYR A 52 9.20 17.36 -13.70
N VAL A 53 8.93 18.20 -14.71
CA VAL A 53 9.36 17.92 -16.08
C VAL A 53 10.85 18.17 -16.17
N LEU A 54 11.62 17.12 -16.47
CA LEU A 54 13.07 17.16 -16.64
C LEU A 54 13.44 17.63 -18.05
N ASP A 55 12.66 17.21 -19.04
CA ASP A 55 12.83 17.60 -20.44
C ASP A 55 11.45 17.89 -21.06
N GLU A 56 11.24 19.15 -21.46
CA GLU A 56 9.99 19.61 -22.05
C GLU A 56 9.73 19.02 -23.44
N LYS A 57 10.77 18.61 -24.17
CA LYS A 57 10.61 18.05 -25.53
C LYS A 57 10.18 16.60 -25.51
N THR A 58 10.72 15.80 -24.59
CA THR A 58 10.41 14.37 -24.47
C THR A 58 9.31 14.10 -23.44
N GLY A 59 9.01 15.06 -22.57
CA GLY A 59 8.03 14.90 -21.47
C GLY A 59 8.55 14.03 -20.32
N VAL A 60 9.85 13.73 -20.28
CA VAL A 60 10.46 12.96 -19.20
C VAL A 60 10.30 13.71 -17.88
N ARG A 61 9.92 12.99 -16.83
CA ARG A 61 9.69 13.56 -15.49
C ARG A 61 10.65 12.98 -14.46
N GLY A 62 11.15 13.82 -13.58
CA GLY A 62 12.10 13.47 -12.52
C GLY A 62 11.49 13.61 -11.12
N SER A 63 12.05 12.87 -10.16
CA SER A 63 11.69 12.98 -8.74
C SER A 63 12.09 14.35 -8.18
N PRO A 64 11.25 15.04 -7.38
CA PRO A 64 11.59 16.34 -6.81
C PRO A 64 12.88 16.34 -5.98
N TYR A 65 13.26 15.18 -5.44
CA TYR A 65 14.47 14.97 -4.64
C TYR A 65 15.77 15.05 -5.47
N ILE A 66 15.69 15.01 -6.80
CA ILE A 66 16.86 15.05 -7.71
C ILE A 66 16.91 16.32 -8.56
N LYS A 67 16.12 17.37 -8.25
CA LYS A 67 15.93 18.55 -9.13
C LYS A 67 17.20 19.13 -9.77
N ASN A 68 18.28 19.22 -8.99
CA ASN A 68 19.57 19.77 -9.46
C ASN A 68 20.73 18.79 -9.24
N GLY A 69 20.42 17.53 -8.89
CA GLY A 69 21.42 16.52 -8.52
C GLY A 69 21.56 15.43 -9.58
N PRO A 70 22.64 14.63 -9.51
CA PRO A 70 22.75 13.44 -10.34
C PRO A 70 21.62 12.45 -10.04
N LEU A 71 21.36 11.54 -10.98
CA LEU A 71 20.48 10.40 -10.72
C LEU A 71 21.06 9.56 -9.56
N LEU A 72 20.18 9.11 -8.68
CA LEU A 72 20.57 8.25 -7.56
C LEU A 72 20.81 6.83 -8.08
N ASP A 73 22.02 6.33 -7.89
CA ASP A 73 22.43 4.95 -8.17
C ASP A 73 22.47 4.09 -6.90
N THR A 74 22.43 4.73 -5.73
CA THR A 74 22.46 4.10 -4.42
C THR A 74 21.37 4.65 -3.51
N LEU A 75 20.89 3.79 -2.62
CA LEU A 75 20.04 4.17 -1.50
C LEU A 75 20.93 4.58 -0.32
N MET A 76 20.60 5.70 0.34
CA MET A 76 21.36 6.24 1.50
C MET A 76 22.85 6.47 1.23
N GLY A 77 23.25 6.62 -0.04
CA GLY A 77 24.62 6.93 -0.47
C GLY A 77 25.56 5.73 -0.59
N ASN A 78 25.21 4.57 -0.04
CA ASN A 78 26.09 3.39 -0.07
C ASN A 78 25.40 2.05 -0.29
N LEU A 79 24.06 1.98 -0.24
CA LEU A 79 23.33 0.72 -0.40
C LEU A 79 22.94 0.55 -1.87
N ARG A 80 23.36 -0.54 -2.50
CA ARG A 80 23.18 -0.81 -3.94
C ARG A 80 22.12 -1.84 -4.22
N THR A 81 21.81 -2.70 -3.25
CA THR A 81 20.88 -3.80 -3.42
C THR A 81 19.73 -3.74 -2.42
N LEU A 82 18.60 -4.35 -2.79
CA LEU A 82 17.48 -4.56 -1.86
C LEU A 82 17.88 -5.43 -0.66
N HIS A 83 18.85 -6.34 -0.86
CA HIS A 83 19.43 -7.12 0.24
C HIS A 83 20.14 -6.20 1.25
N GLU A 84 21.04 -5.33 0.80
CA GLU A 84 21.75 -4.38 1.66
C GLU A 84 20.79 -3.40 2.36
N ALA A 85 19.76 -2.92 1.66
CA ALA A 85 18.71 -2.10 2.25
C ALA A 85 18.01 -2.83 3.43
N PHE A 86 17.71 -4.12 3.25
CA PHE A 86 17.09 -4.91 4.32
C PHE A 86 18.07 -5.23 5.46
N GLN A 87 19.33 -5.55 5.16
CA GLN A 87 20.39 -5.72 6.17
C GLN A 87 20.56 -4.47 7.03
N HIS A 88 20.51 -3.29 6.41
CA HIS A 88 20.54 -2.02 7.12
C HIS A 88 19.31 -1.86 8.04
N GLY A 89 18.12 -2.24 7.58
CA GLY A 89 16.93 -2.28 8.43
C GLY A 89 17.09 -3.20 9.65
N ILE A 90 17.65 -4.39 9.46
CA ILE A 90 17.93 -5.34 10.55
C ILE A 90 18.92 -4.74 11.55
N SER A 91 19.97 -4.05 11.10
CA SER A 91 20.98 -3.49 12.01
C SER A 91 20.41 -2.41 12.94
N LEU A 92 19.39 -1.68 12.49
CA LEU A 92 18.72 -0.63 13.25
C LEU A 92 17.57 -1.15 14.13
N ALA A 93 16.83 -2.14 13.64
CA ALA A 93 15.50 -2.48 14.16
C ALA A 93 15.27 -4.00 14.30
N ARG A 94 16.34 -4.79 14.49
CA ARG A 94 16.34 -6.26 14.55
C ARG A 94 15.09 -6.89 15.19
N ASP A 95 14.76 -6.48 16.41
CA ASP A 95 13.67 -7.07 17.21
C ASP A 95 12.38 -6.25 17.17
N LYS A 96 12.26 -5.31 16.22
CA LYS A 96 11.06 -4.49 16.02
C LYS A 96 10.14 -5.12 14.97
N PRO A 97 8.82 -4.84 15.03
CA PRO A 97 7.88 -5.29 14.01
C PRO A 97 8.30 -4.90 12.60
N CYS A 98 8.26 -5.86 11.68
CA CYS A 98 8.64 -5.73 10.28
C CYS A 98 7.46 -6.02 9.35
N MET A 99 6.90 -7.24 9.42
CA MET A 99 5.77 -7.66 8.59
C MET A 99 4.56 -8.00 9.45
N GLY A 100 3.45 -7.34 9.17
CA GLY A 100 2.19 -7.51 9.89
C GLY A 100 1.16 -8.24 9.04
N TRP A 101 0.41 -9.15 9.66
CA TRP A 101 -0.71 -9.83 9.03
C TRP A 101 -1.85 -10.07 10.02
N ARG A 102 -3.02 -10.44 9.51
CA ARG A 102 -4.20 -10.73 10.31
C ARG A 102 -5.00 -11.83 9.63
N GLU A 103 -5.54 -12.75 10.43
CA GLU A 103 -6.31 -13.89 9.92
C GLU A 103 -7.64 -13.43 9.30
N THR A 104 -8.26 -12.44 9.93
CA THR A 104 -9.53 -11.85 9.48
C THR A 104 -9.46 -10.33 9.51
N PRO A 105 -10.32 -9.62 8.75
CA PRO A 105 -10.36 -8.16 8.75
C PRO A 105 -10.62 -7.51 10.12
N THR A 106 -11.22 -8.26 11.06
CA THR A 106 -11.57 -7.80 12.41
C THR A 106 -10.54 -8.18 13.47
N SER A 107 -9.68 -9.16 13.20
CA SER A 107 -8.61 -9.58 14.11
C SER A 107 -7.50 -8.52 14.25
N SER A 108 -6.79 -8.57 15.38
CA SER A 108 -5.59 -7.76 15.60
C SER A 108 -4.46 -8.21 14.68
N TYR A 109 -3.54 -7.28 14.38
CA TYR A 109 -2.35 -7.63 13.62
C TYR A 109 -1.39 -8.46 14.47
N GLN A 110 -0.91 -9.54 13.88
CA GLN A 110 0.26 -10.29 14.32
C GLN A 110 1.47 -9.79 13.54
N TRP A 111 2.64 -9.78 14.18
CA TRP A 111 3.84 -9.20 13.60
C TRP A 111 5.01 -10.18 13.66
N LEU A 112 5.80 -10.18 12.60
CA LEU A 112 7.14 -10.76 12.58
C LEU A 112 8.15 -9.65 12.76
N THR A 113 9.17 -9.91 13.56
CA THR A 113 10.33 -9.03 13.70
C THR A 113 11.24 -9.07 12.47
N TYR A 114 12.14 -8.09 12.33
CA TYR A 114 13.11 -8.08 11.23
C TYR A 114 14.00 -9.33 11.23
N SER A 115 14.43 -9.80 12.41
CA SER A 115 15.22 -11.03 12.57
C SER A 115 14.43 -12.25 12.11
N GLU A 116 13.19 -12.45 12.58
CA GLU A 116 12.36 -13.59 12.20
C GLU A 116 12.00 -13.61 10.71
N VAL A 117 11.83 -12.43 10.09
CA VAL A 117 11.65 -12.33 8.63
C VAL A 117 12.94 -12.76 7.94
N TYR A 118 14.10 -12.28 8.40
CA TYR A 118 15.38 -12.61 7.78
C TYR A 118 15.76 -14.09 7.90
N ASP A 119 15.43 -14.72 9.03
CA ASP A 119 15.64 -16.16 9.21
C ASP A 119 14.82 -16.95 8.19
N ARG A 120 13.54 -16.60 7.98
CA ARG A 120 12.69 -17.21 6.95
C ARG A 120 13.24 -16.98 5.54
N VAL A 121 13.73 -15.78 5.25
CA VAL A 121 14.39 -15.42 3.98
C VAL A 121 15.60 -16.32 3.71
N CYS A 122 16.45 -16.53 4.71
CA CYS A 122 17.64 -17.38 4.59
C CYS A 122 17.26 -18.85 4.39
N LEU A 123 16.30 -19.36 5.16
CA LEU A 123 15.81 -20.73 5.05
C LEU A 123 15.20 -20.99 3.68
N LEU A 124 14.30 -20.11 3.23
CA LEU A 124 13.63 -20.27 1.94
C LEU A 124 14.61 -20.15 0.78
N GLY A 125 15.45 -19.12 0.76
CA GLY A 125 16.39 -18.91 -0.34
C GLY A 125 17.45 -20.00 -0.45
N SER A 126 17.98 -20.48 0.67
CA SER A 126 18.91 -21.62 0.67
C SER A 126 18.24 -22.93 0.22
N GLY A 127 16.97 -23.14 0.58
CA GLY A 127 16.16 -24.25 0.06
C GLY A 127 15.92 -24.14 -1.45
N LEU A 128 15.52 -22.98 -1.94
CA LEU A 128 15.30 -22.74 -3.37
C LEU A 128 16.55 -23.01 -4.21
N ARG A 129 17.74 -22.75 -3.65
CA ARG A 129 19.02 -23.03 -4.31
C ARG A 129 19.16 -24.50 -4.74
N THR A 130 18.59 -25.45 -4.01
CA THR A 130 18.72 -26.89 -4.33
C THR A 130 17.97 -27.28 -5.61
N PHE A 131 16.99 -26.47 -6.02
CA PHE A 131 16.22 -26.65 -7.25
C PHE A 131 16.85 -25.93 -8.46
N ARG A 132 17.91 -25.13 -8.25
CA ARG A 132 18.56 -24.40 -9.34
C ARG A 132 19.28 -25.37 -10.29
N PRO A 133 18.95 -25.38 -11.60
CA PRO A 133 19.69 -26.19 -12.56
C PRO A 133 21.15 -25.72 -12.67
N ALA A 134 22.09 -26.67 -12.78
CA ALA A 134 23.52 -26.36 -12.80
C ALA A 134 23.94 -25.42 -13.95
N ASN A 135 23.24 -25.51 -15.09
CA ASN A 135 23.53 -24.73 -16.29
C ASN A 135 22.62 -23.48 -16.44
N ALA A 136 21.83 -23.14 -15.42
CA ALA A 136 20.95 -21.99 -15.48
C ALA A 136 21.73 -20.68 -15.19
N GLU A 137 21.88 -19.85 -16.22
CA GLU A 137 22.42 -18.48 -16.08
C GLU A 137 21.51 -17.63 -15.18
N ILE A 138 20.20 -17.69 -15.45
CA ILE A 138 19.15 -17.01 -14.69
C ILE A 138 18.29 -18.07 -13.99
N PHE A 139 18.00 -17.85 -12.71
CA PHE A 139 17.09 -18.70 -11.96
C PHE A 139 15.83 -17.92 -11.61
N CYS A 140 14.73 -18.25 -12.30
CA CYS A 140 13.43 -17.59 -12.14
C CYS A 140 12.56 -18.34 -11.14
N ILE A 141 11.90 -17.60 -10.25
CA ILE A 141 10.95 -18.09 -9.25
C ILE A 141 9.58 -17.51 -9.55
N GLY A 142 8.68 -18.36 -10.04
CA GLY A 142 7.27 -18.03 -10.21
C GLY A 142 6.58 -17.94 -8.85
N ILE A 143 5.90 -16.81 -8.58
CA ILE A 143 5.11 -16.66 -7.36
C ILE A 143 3.65 -16.45 -7.73
N TYR A 144 2.81 -17.41 -7.35
CA TYR A 144 1.38 -17.38 -7.56
C TYR A 144 0.67 -17.41 -6.22
N ALA A 145 0.36 -16.24 -5.69
CA ALA A 145 -0.27 -16.07 -4.39
C ALA A 145 -1.00 -14.72 -4.31
N VAL A 146 -1.96 -14.64 -3.39
CA VAL A 146 -2.52 -13.35 -2.96
C VAL A 146 -1.49 -12.56 -2.16
N ASN A 147 -1.75 -11.28 -1.91
CA ASN A 147 -0.88 -10.47 -1.06
C ASN A 147 -0.85 -11.04 0.37
N CYS A 148 0.26 -11.67 0.73
CA CYS A 148 0.51 -12.29 2.03
C CYS A 148 1.97 -12.15 2.44
N VAL A 149 2.26 -12.54 3.69
CA VAL A 149 3.62 -12.45 4.26
C VAL A 149 4.58 -13.37 3.50
N GLU A 150 4.14 -14.57 3.13
CA GLU A 150 4.93 -15.57 2.42
C GLU A 150 5.38 -15.05 1.04
N TRP A 151 4.51 -14.32 0.35
CA TRP A 151 4.83 -13.66 -0.92
C TRP A 151 5.97 -12.65 -0.73
N ALA A 152 5.86 -11.78 0.29
CA ALA A 152 6.88 -10.77 0.58
C ALA A 152 8.21 -11.37 1.03
N VAL A 153 8.17 -12.43 1.87
CA VAL A 153 9.35 -13.19 2.28
C VAL A 153 10.02 -13.84 1.07
N THR A 154 9.26 -14.41 0.15
CA THR A 154 9.78 -15.02 -1.08
C THR A 154 10.45 -13.98 -1.97
N GLN A 155 9.86 -12.78 -2.10
CA GLN A 155 10.47 -11.66 -2.82
C GLN A 155 11.81 -11.25 -2.19
N GLN A 156 11.88 -11.17 -0.86
CA GLN A 156 13.10 -10.81 -0.15
C GLN A 156 14.17 -11.92 -0.25
N ALA A 157 13.77 -13.19 -0.26
CA ALA A 157 14.65 -14.34 -0.52
C ALA A 157 15.25 -14.27 -1.92
N CYS A 158 14.44 -14.04 -2.95
CA CYS A 158 14.95 -13.88 -4.31
C CYS A 158 15.93 -12.71 -4.42
N SER A 159 15.62 -11.57 -3.80
CA SER A 159 16.52 -10.41 -3.74
C SER A 159 17.83 -10.70 -3.03
N THR A 160 17.81 -11.53 -1.98
CA THR A 160 18.99 -11.90 -1.17
C THR A 160 19.90 -12.90 -1.88
N PHE A 161 19.32 -13.85 -2.61
CA PHE A 161 20.09 -14.93 -3.27
C PHE A 161 20.33 -14.68 -4.77
N GLY A 162 19.88 -13.54 -5.31
CA GLY A 162 20.06 -13.18 -6.71
C GLY A 162 19.18 -13.98 -7.67
N TYR A 163 17.95 -14.30 -7.26
CA TYR A 163 16.95 -14.95 -8.10
C TYR A 163 16.02 -13.93 -8.74
N VAL A 164 15.47 -14.26 -9.90
CA VAL A 164 14.52 -13.40 -10.62
C VAL A 164 13.11 -13.80 -10.22
N ILE A 165 12.29 -12.84 -9.80
CA ILE A 165 10.89 -13.09 -9.43
C ILE A 165 10.02 -12.96 -10.68
N VAL A 166 9.09 -13.91 -10.85
CA VAL A 166 8.07 -13.88 -11.89
C VAL A 166 6.70 -13.89 -11.20
N PRO A 167 6.08 -12.71 -10.95
CA PRO A 167 4.79 -12.65 -10.27
C PRO A 167 3.66 -13.09 -11.21
N LEU A 168 2.80 -13.97 -10.72
CA LEU A 168 1.64 -14.49 -11.43
C LEU A 168 0.38 -14.07 -10.66
N TYR A 169 -0.57 -13.42 -11.34
CA TYR A 169 -1.82 -12.96 -10.74
C TYR A 169 -3.02 -13.54 -11.47
N ASP A 170 -4.11 -13.78 -10.73
CA ASP A 170 -5.38 -14.26 -11.28
C ASP A 170 -6.00 -13.30 -12.28
N THR A 171 -5.82 -12.00 -12.03
CA THR A 171 -6.42 -10.91 -12.79
C THR A 171 -5.95 -10.84 -14.25
N LEU A 172 -4.87 -11.53 -14.61
CA LEU A 172 -4.37 -11.62 -15.98
C LEU A 172 -5.10 -12.67 -16.83
N GLY A 173 -5.87 -13.57 -16.20
CA GLY A 173 -6.58 -14.66 -16.86
C GLY A 173 -5.67 -15.85 -17.23
N ASP A 174 -6.29 -17.00 -17.46
CA ASP A 174 -5.60 -18.28 -17.67
C ASP A 174 -4.74 -18.31 -18.93
N VAL A 175 -5.14 -17.55 -19.95
CA VAL A 175 -4.39 -17.48 -21.21
C VAL A 175 -3.06 -16.77 -20.99
N ALA A 176 -3.05 -15.61 -20.33
CA ALA A 176 -1.83 -14.85 -20.10
C ALA A 176 -0.81 -15.64 -19.25
N ARG A 177 -1.27 -16.38 -18.24
CA ARG A 177 -0.39 -17.18 -17.36
C ARG A 177 0.35 -18.31 -18.09
N LYS A 178 -0.14 -18.79 -19.24
CA LYS A 178 0.55 -19.84 -20.03
C LYS A 178 1.78 -19.33 -20.78
N TYR A 179 1.89 -18.02 -20.99
CA TYR A 179 2.93 -17.40 -21.80
C TYR A 179 3.95 -16.58 -20.99
N ILE A 180 3.82 -16.60 -19.66
CA ILE A 180 4.77 -16.02 -18.69
C ILE A 180 5.66 -17.15 -18.18
#